data_AF-A0A948HIA9-F1
#
_entry.id   AF-A0A948HIA9-F1
#
_cell.length_a   1.000
_cell.length_b   1.000
_cell.length_c   1.000
_cell.angle_alpha   90.00
_cell.angle_beta   90.00
_cell.angle_gamma   90.00
#
_symmetry.space_group_name_H-M   'P 1'
#
loop_
_entity.id
_entity.type
_entity.pdbx_description
1 polymer ?
#
loop_
_entity_poly.entity_id
_entity_poly.type
_entity_poly.pdbx_seq_one_letter_code
_entity_poly.pdbx_strand_id
1 'polypeptide(L)'
;MFDKIISGFKDLKADRPRIRRLGLLLISLLLIGIFGYLLAYTQYLTLKAESNKLLLLNQKLRTQLRLCQESLSFCQDRFIKKVEIIPSSCGGFSFYLKGKPFLIKGVGYSPAPVGKGYDYEFFSDENKPWLVDGKLMKAAGINCIRIYSTGSDLEKVKQFIQEMYEKFGIYTLVSDWLGLWDYPRANYADPEFREKTKQRVLNIVETLKDQDGLLMWILGNENNYTFSGRIGFWTSPEIEALPEACDKQNKRAEIYYTFVNDLAKEIKKIDPVHPVALGNGEANFLEVASQYAQDIDVLAIIIYRGKHFGNLFNNIQRTFDKPVLLSEFGCDSYDAYKKQEDQKVQSEFIISQWKDIYGATTISGNCQGNSIGGCLFEWSDEWWKHNEGYRDEWSVHNTEAGWSHGAYFFDIRAKNNLNMNEEWFGIISLGDEQDGVNKRLPKKVYYDLGEFFVRPHTD
;
A
#
# COMPACT_ATOMS: atom_id res chain seq x y z
N MET A 1 -26.65 17.90 32.77
CA MET A 1 -27.01 18.05 31.34
C MET A 1 -25.91 17.51 30.46
N PHE A 2 -24.66 17.99 30.60
CA PHE A 2 -23.48 17.46 29.90
C PHE A 2 -23.28 15.94 30.04
N ASP A 3 -23.34 15.40 31.26
CA ASP A 3 -23.16 13.94 31.46
C ASP A 3 -24.25 13.09 30.78
N LYS A 4 -25.46 13.64 30.61
CA LYS A 4 -26.54 12.98 29.85
C LYS A 4 -26.33 13.03 28.34
N ILE A 5 -25.71 14.11 27.83
CA ILE A 5 -25.32 14.21 26.43
C ILE A 5 -24.17 13.22 26.18
N ILE A 6 -23.17 13.15 27.07
CA ILE A 6 -22.03 12.21 27.03
C ILE A 6 -22.50 10.74 27.13
N SER A 7 -23.47 10.41 27.98
CA SER A 7 -23.98 9.03 28.08
C SER A 7 -24.71 8.56 26.83
N GLY A 8 -25.44 9.45 26.14
CA GLY A 8 -26.10 9.15 24.87
C GLY A 8 -25.15 8.77 23.73
N PHE A 9 -23.84 9.09 23.83
CA PHE A 9 -22.83 8.66 22.86
C PHE A 9 -22.55 7.15 22.90
N LYS A 10 -22.76 6.47 24.04
CA LYS A 10 -22.53 5.01 24.14
C LYS A 10 -23.58 4.21 23.37
N ASP A 11 -24.79 4.74 23.25
CA ASP A 11 -25.95 4.05 22.67
C ASP A 11 -26.06 4.20 21.14
N LEU A 12 -25.41 5.21 20.53
CA LEU A 12 -25.32 5.40 19.06
C LEU A 12 -24.42 4.35 18.35
N LYS A 13 -23.88 3.38 19.10
CA LYS A 13 -23.11 2.26 18.56
C LYS A 13 -23.92 1.28 17.72
N ALA A 14 -25.26 1.29 17.78
CA ALA A 14 -26.05 0.12 17.40
C ALA A 14 -26.83 0.13 16.05
N ASP A 15 -27.04 1.23 15.30
CA ASP A 15 -27.83 1.08 14.06
C ASP A 15 -27.67 2.13 12.93
N ARG A 16 -27.82 1.62 11.69
CA ARG A 16 -27.85 2.20 10.31
C ARG A 16 -26.99 3.44 9.91
N PRO A 17 -26.18 3.35 8.82
CA PRO A 17 -25.16 4.34 8.45
C PRO A 17 -25.65 5.73 7.96
N ARG A 18 -26.82 5.85 7.34
CA ARG A 18 -27.35 7.17 6.89
C ARG A 18 -27.84 8.06 8.04
N ILE A 19 -28.41 7.46 9.08
CA ILE A 19 -28.88 8.17 10.29
C ILE A 19 -27.68 8.65 11.12
N ARG A 20 -26.56 7.89 11.12
CA ARG A 20 -25.29 8.30 11.74
C ARG A 20 -24.73 9.60 11.18
N ARG A 21 -24.71 9.80 9.86
CA ARG A 21 -24.11 11.02 9.26
C ARG A 21 -24.88 12.29 9.64
N LEU A 22 -26.21 12.29 9.51
CA LEU A 22 -27.02 13.44 9.91
C LEU A 22 -26.96 13.69 11.42
N GLY A 23 -27.01 12.62 12.23
CA GLY A 23 -26.88 12.70 13.68
C GLY A 23 -25.53 13.28 14.11
N LEU A 24 -24.42 12.77 13.57
CA LEU A 24 -23.07 13.26 13.84
C LEU A 24 -22.88 14.72 13.41
N LEU A 25 -23.54 15.19 12.35
CA LEU A 25 -23.38 16.54 11.82
C LEU A 25 -24.13 17.56 12.70
N LEU A 26 -25.36 17.22 13.11
CA LEU A 26 -26.12 17.97 14.13
C LEU A 26 -25.38 18.01 15.48
N ILE A 27 -24.80 16.88 15.89
CA ILE A 27 -24.00 16.78 17.12
C ILE A 27 -22.72 17.63 17.02
N SER A 28 -22.05 17.63 15.87
CA SER A 28 -20.85 18.46 15.65
C SER A 28 -21.16 19.95 15.78
N LEU A 29 -22.27 20.41 15.20
CA LEU A 29 -22.75 21.79 15.31
C LEU A 29 -23.07 22.17 16.77
N LEU A 30 -23.72 21.28 17.52
CA LEU A 30 -23.97 21.44 18.96
C LEU A 30 -22.66 21.52 19.77
N LEU A 31 -21.69 20.64 19.48
CA LEU A 31 -20.39 20.63 20.15
C LEU A 31 -19.57 21.89 19.85
N ILE A 32 -19.63 22.44 18.63
CA ILE A 32 -18.98 23.72 18.29
C ILE A 32 -19.55 24.86 19.14
N GLY A 33 -20.88 24.96 19.25
CA GLY A 33 -21.55 25.99 20.06
C GLY A 33 -21.21 25.86 21.55
N ILE A 34 -21.21 24.63 22.07
CA ILE A 34 -20.82 24.32 23.45
C ILE A 34 -19.35 24.65 23.72
N PHE A 35 -18.45 24.28 22.80
CA PHE A 35 -17.03 24.56 22.90
C PHE A 35 -16.76 26.08 22.94
N GLY A 36 -17.38 26.85 22.04
CA GLY A 36 -17.28 28.30 22.03
C GLY A 36 -17.75 28.94 23.34
N TYR A 37 -18.86 28.46 23.90
CA TYR A 37 -19.36 28.92 25.19
C TYR A 37 -18.41 28.60 26.36
N LEU A 38 -17.93 27.35 26.44
CA LEU A 38 -16.99 26.93 27.49
C LEU A 38 -15.65 27.69 27.42
N LEU A 39 -15.16 27.96 26.20
CA LEU A 39 -13.92 28.71 25.99
C LEU A 39 -14.08 30.17 26.46
N ALA A 40 -15.16 30.84 26.05
CA ALA A 40 -15.44 32.21 26.48
C ALA A 40 -15.61 32.29 28.01
N TYR A 41 -16.30 31.32 28.62
CA TYR A 41 -16.56 31.31 30.05
C TYR A 41 -15.30 30.98 30.88
N THR A 42 -14.43 30.09 30.40
CA THR A 42 -13.13 29.82 31.05
C THR A 42 -12.18 31.01 30.96
N GLN A 43 -12.15 31.73 29.83
CA GLN A 43 -11.40 32.98 29.70
C GLN A 43 -11.92 34.05 30.68
N TYR A 44 -13.23 34.25 30.75
CA TYR A 44 -13.86 35.17 31.70
C TYR A 44 -13.52 34.85 33.16
N LEU A 45 -13.61 33.58 33.57
CA LEU A 45 -13.28 33.16 34.93
C LEU A 45 -11.79 33.32 35.24
N THR A 46 -10.91 33.12 34.26
CA THR A 46 -9.45 33.29 34.44
C THR A 46 -9.11 34.76 34.73
N LEU A 47 -9.86 35.70 34.16
CA LEU A 47 -9.70 37.15 34.40
C LEU A 47 -10.28 37.63 35.75
N LYS A 48 -11.15 36.84 36.41
CA LYS A 48 -11.90 37.23 37.62
C LYS A 48 -11.65 36.37 38.86
N ALA A 49 -10.78 35.37 38.78
CA ALA A 49 -10.63 34.38 39.85
C ALA A 49 -9.85 34.93 41.05
N GLU A 50 -10.56 35.44 42.07
CA GLU A 50 -9.98 35.84 43.36
C GLU A 50 -10.36 34.88 44.53
N SER A 51 -11.21 33.87 44.29
CA SER A 51 -11.63 32.92 45.34
C SER A 51 -11.44 31.44 44.97
N ASN A 52 -11.19 30.60 45.98
CA ASN A 52 -10.98 29.15 45.81
C ASN A 52 -12.15 28.43 45.12
N LYS A 53 -13.39 28.91 45.26
CA LYS A 53 -14.57 28.36 44.57
C LYS A 53 -14.54 28.63 43.05
N LEU A 54 -14.09 29.82 42.64
CA LEU A 54 -13.94 30.18 41.22
C LEU A 54 -12.81 29.39 40.56
N LEU A 55 -11.73 29.11 41.30
CA LEU A 55 -10.61 28.30 40.82
C LEU A 55 -11.03 26.84 40.53
N LEU A 56 -11.78 26.23 41.46
CA LEU A 56 -12.30 24.86 41.30
C LEU A 56 -13.30 24.75 40.14
N LEU A 57 -14.14 25.78 39.95
CA LEU A 57 -15.07 25.85 38.82
C LEU A 57 -14.31 25.95 37.48
N ASN A 58 -13.26 26.76 37.41
CA ASN A 58 -12.41 26.89 36.23
C ASN A 58 -11.74 25.56 35.85
N GLN A 59 -11.20 24.81 36.83
CA GLN A 59 -10.63 23.48 36.58
C GLN A 59 -11.65 22.48 36.01
N LYS A 60 -12.87 22.43 36.55
CA LYS A 60 -13.94 21.58 36.02
C LYS A 60 -14.32 21.95 34.59
N LEU A 61 -14.43 23.24 34.30
CA LEU A 61 -14.75 23.73 32.96
C LEU A 61 -13.63 23.44 31.95
N ARG A 62 -12.35 23.56 32.32
CA ARG A 62 -11.23 23.15 31.45
C ARG A 62 -11.26 21.66 31.14
N THR A 63 -11.63 20.84 32.11
CA THR A 63 -11.80 19.39 31.90
C THR A 63 -12.92 19.10 30.90
N GLN A 64 -14.07 19.77 31.04
CA GLN A 64 -15.19 19.66 30.09
C GLN A 64 -14.82 20.20 28.69
N LEU A 65 -14.08 21.31 28.62
CA LEU A 65 -13.58 21.88 27.37
C LEU A 65 -12.69 20.88 26.61
N ARG A 66 -11.79 20.19 27.33
CA ARG A 66 -10.93 19.14 26.78
C ARG A 66 -11.74 17.95 26.25
N LEU A 67 -12.73 17.47 27.01
CA LEU A 67 -13.62 16.39 26.56
C LEU A 67 -14.43 16.79 25.32
N CYS A 68 -14.88 18.04 25.24
CA CYS A 68 -15.54 18.56 24.05
C CYS A 68 -14.60 18.66 22.85
N GLN A 69 -13.33 19.06 23.03
CA GLN A 69 -12.33 19.07 21.97
C GLN A 69 -12.04 17.66 21.44
N GLU A 70 -11.84 16.70 22.33
CA GLU A 70 -11.60 15.29 21.98
C GLU A 70 -12.81 14.73 21.21
N SER A 71 -14.04 15.06 21.66
CA SER A 71 -15.27 14.65 20.98
C SER A 71 -15.46 15.33 19.62
N LEU A 72 -15.10 16.62 19.50
CA LEU A 72 -15.19 17.36 18.25
C LEU A 72 -14.18 16.85 17.21
N SER A 73 -12.94 16.59 17.65
CA SER A 73 -11.91 15.96 16.81
C SER A 73 -12.38 14.60 16.32
N PHE A 74 -12.95 13.77 17.20
CA PHE A 74 -13.50 12.47 16.85
C PHE A 74 -14.66 12.56 15.82
N CYS A 75 -15.51 13.58 15.93
CA CYS A 75 -16.57 13.81 14.95
C CYS A 75 -15.99 14.31 13.61
N GLN A 76 -15.06 15.26 13.63
CA GLN A 76 -14.42 15.81 12.42
C GLN A 76 -13.65 14.74 11.64
N ASP A 77 -12.94 13.84 12.32
CA ASP A 77 -12.23 12.71 11.70
C ASP A 77 -13.17 11.77 10.91
N ARG A 78 -14.47 11.73 11.26
CA ARG A 78 -15.49 10.96 10.51
C ARG A 78 -16.12 11.71 9.34
N PHE A 79 -15.94 13.03 9.25
CA PHE A 79 -16.48 13.88 8.19
C PHE A 79 -15.46 14.22 7.10
N ILE A 80 -14.16 14.19 7.43
CA ILE A 80 -13.09 14.37 6.44
C ILE A 80 -13.06 13.12 5.54
N LYS A 81 -12.97 13.32 4.22
CA LYS A 81 -12.71 12.20 3.30
C LYS A 81 -11.42 11.52 3.74
N LYS A 82 -11.48 10.19 3.92
CA LYS A 82 -10.32 9.43 4.41
C LYS A 82 -9.14 9.61 3.46
N VAL A 83 -9.35 9.45 2.15
CA VAL A 83 -8.33 9.58 1.11
C VAL A 83 -8.78 10.57 0.04
N GLU A 84 -7.88 11.43 -0.42
CA GLU A 84 -8.10 12.38 -1.51
C GLU A 84 -6.89 12.45 -2.43
N ILE A 85 -7.14 12.45 -3.74
CA ILE A 85 -6.15 12.69 -4.79
C ILE A 85 -6.51 14.01 -5.45
N ILE A 86 -5.62 15.00 -5.35
CA ILE A 86 -5.87 16.36 -5.81
C ILE A 86 -4.87 16.70 -6.92
N PRO A 87 -5.33 16.99 -8.15
CA PRO A 87 -4.48 17.52 -9.19
C PRO A 87 -3.87 18.86 -8.77
N SER A 88 -2.59 19.06 -9.04
CA SER A 88 -1.93 20.35 -8.85
C SER A 88 -2.23 21.28 -10.03
N SER A 89 -1.98 22.58 -9.84
CA SER A 89 -2.11 23.58 -10.91
C SER A 89 -1.12 23.39 -12.07
N CYS A 90 -0.07 22.57 -11.89
CA CYS A 90 0.93 22.29 -12.91
C CYS A 90 0.74 20.91 -13.59
N GLY A 91 -0.35 20.18 -13.30
CA GLY A 91 -0.59 18.83 -13.84
C GLY A 91 0.05 17.69 -13.04
N GLY A 92 0.54 17.95 -11.83
CA GLY A 92 0.95 16.91 -10.88
C GLY A 92 -0.22 16.40 -10.04
N PHE A 93 0.05 15.49 -9.09
CA PHE A 93 -0.94 14.92 -8.19
C PHE A 93 -0.46 14.92 -6.74
N SER A 94 -1.33 15.34 -5.83
CA SER A 94 -1.08 15.29 -4.39
C SER A 94 -1.99 14.26 -3.73
N PHE A 95 -1.41 13.40 -2.90
CA PHE A 95 -2.14 12.42 -2.11
C PHE A 95 -2.34 12.92 -0.69
N TYR A 96 -3.60 12.97 -0.24
CA TYR A 96 -3.98 13.41 1.09
C TYR A 96 -4.66 12.28 1.85
N LEU A 97 -4.30 12.15 3.12
CA LEU A 97 -4.90 11.22 4.07
C LEU A 97 -5.41 12.03 5.26
N LYS A 98 -6.72 11.97 5.50
CA LYS A 98 -7.41 12.75 6.55
C LYS A 98 -7.04 14.25 6.49
N GLY A 99 -7.07 14.82 5.28
CA GLY A 99 -6.81 16.24 5.04
C GLY A 99 -5.35 16.69 5.14
N LYS A 100 -4.39 15.77 5.27
CA LYS A 100 -2.94 16.09 5.33
C LYS A 100 -2.20 15.46 4.15
N PRO A 101 -1.20 16.14 3.56
CA PRO A 101 -0.32 15.51 2.58
C PRO A 101 0.28 14.23 3.15
N PHE A 102 0.25 13.16 2.38
CA PHE A 102 0.67 11.84 2.82
C PHE A 102 1.57 11.19 1.78
N LEU A 103 2.81 10.91 2.15
CA LEU A 103 3.74 10.11 1.36
C LEU A 103 3.61 8.65 1.78
N ILE A 104 3.30 7.77 0.83
CA ILE A 104 3.28 6.32 1.08
C ILE A 104 4.73 5.83 1.20
N LYS A 105 5.13 5.46 2.42
CA LYS A 105 6.42 4.88 2.78
C LYS A 105 6.19 3.41 3.06
N GLY A 106 6.04 2.64 1.98
CA GLY A 106 5.57 1.26 2.03
C GLY A 106 6.66 0.22 1.85
N VAL A 107 6.30 -1.03 2.15
CA VAL A 107 7.04 -2.24 1.79
C VAL A 107 6.07 -3.32 1.28
N GLY A 108 6.51 -4.17 0.35
CA GLY A 108 5.86 -5.43 0.03
C GLY A 108 5.93 -6.37 1.25
N TYR A 109 4.82 -7.03 1.55
CA TYR A 109 4.68 -7.82 2.78
C TYR A 109 4.00 -9.17 2.52
N SER A 110 4.80 -10.23 2.51
CA SER A 110 4.37 -11.63 2.39
C SER A 110 5.27 -12.57 3.20
N PRO A 111 5.51 -12.29 4.49
CA PRO A 111 6.56 -12.96 5.26
C PRO A 111 6.38 -14.48 5.25
N ALA A 112 7.45 -15.20 4.94
CA ALA A 112 7.54 -16.64 5.11
C ALA A 112 8.70 -16.96 6.06
N PRO A 113 8.50 -17.77 7.11
CA PRO A 113 9.61 -18.23 7.94
C PRO A 113 10.52 -19.17 7.15
N VAL A 114 11.74 -19.36 7.62
CA VAL A 114 12.72 -20.27 6.99
C VAL A 114 12.11 -21.67 6.86
N GLY A 115 12.23 -22.27 5.67
CA GLY A 115 11.62 -23.58 5.36
C GLY A 115 10.15 -23.52 4.92
N LYS A 116 9.57 -22.32 4.79
CA LYS A 116 8.24 -22.10 4.21
C LYS A 116 8.34 -21.25 2.93
N GLY A 117 7.30 -21.33 2.10
CA GLY A 117 7.26 -20.66 0.81
C GLY A 117 5.98 -19.90 0.52
N TYR A 118 5.70 -19.72 -0.77
CA TYR A 118 4.50 -19.01 -1.26
C TYR A 118 3.17 -19.54 -0.71
N ASP A 119 3.13 -20.80 -0.24
CA ASP A 119 1.96 -21.47 0.32
C ASP A 119 1.76 -21.22 1.82
N TYR A 120 2.61 -20.43 2.44
CA TYR A 120 2.50 -20.08 3.85
C TYR A 120 1.47 -18.96 4.09
N GLU A 121 0.35 -19.35 4.70
CA GLU A 121 -0.74 -18.45 5.07
C GLU A 121 -0.44 -17.72 6.38
N PHE A 122 0.39 -16.67 6.31
CA PHE A 122 0.85 -15.94 7.49
C PHE A 122 -0.30 -15.35 8.32
N PHE A 123 -1.45 -14.98 7.73
CA PHE A 123 -2.62 -14.51 8.47
C PHE A 123 -3.14 -15.54 9.48
N SER A 124 -2.90 -16.83 9.21
CA SER A 124 -3.31 -17.95 10.05
C SER A 124 -2.28 -18.35 11.10
N ASP A 125 -1.10 -17.74 11.10
CA ASP A 125 -0.06 -18.03 12.07
C ASP A 125 -0.43 -17.51 13.47
N GLU A 126 -0.44 -18.41 14.45
CA GLU A 126 -0.81 -18.08 15.85
C GLU A 126 0.20 -17.15 16.52
N ASN A 127 1.46 -17.17 16.08
CA ASN A 127 2.52 -16.30 16.58
C ASN A 127 2.45 -14.89 15.99
N LYS A 128 1.63 -14.69 14.94
CA LYS A 128 1.33 -13.38 14.34
C LYS A 128 2.61 -12.59 14.02
N PRO A 129 3.40 -13.03 13.03
CA PRO A 129 4.72 -12.46 12.73
C PRO A 129 4.69 -10.92 12.59
N TRP A 130 3.58 -10.37 12.08
CA TRP A 130 3.37 -8.93 11.92
C TRP A 130 3.43 -8.10 13.20
N LEU A 131 3.24 -8.72 14.38
CA LEU A 131 3.38 -8.01 15.67
C LEU A 131 4.84 -7.70 16.01
N VAL A 132 5.78 -8.50 15.49
CA VAL A 132 7.22 -8.23 15.58
C VAL A 132 7.60 -7.24 14.49
N ASP A 133 7.19 -7.51 13.26
CA ASP A 133 7.55 -6.71 12.08
C ASP A 133 7.02 -5.28 12.17
N GLY A 134 5.76 -5.10 12.58
CA GLY A 134 5.13 -3.78 12.71
C GLY A 134 5.82 -2.85 13.72
N LYS A 135 6.50 -3.40 14.75
CA LYS A 135 7.32 -2.60 15.68
C LYS A 135 8.54 -2.01 14.97
N LEU A 136 9.22 -2.82 14.17
CA LEU A 136 10.39 -2.41 13.40
C LEU A 136 9.99 -1.43 12.30
N MET A 137 8.93 -1.74 11.55
CA MET A 137 8.40 -0.84 10.51
C MET A 137 8.10 0.55 11.08
N LYS A 138 7.38 0.62 12.22
CA LYS A 138 7.09 1.89 12.89
C LYS A 138 8.37 2.64 13.28
N ALA A 139 9.37 1.93 13.81
CA ALA A 139 10.64 2.53 14.22
C ALA A 139 11.43 3.10 13.03
N ALA A 140 11.35 2.47 11.85
CA ALA A 140 11.95 2.96 10.61
C ALA A 140 11.11 4.03 9.90
N GLY A 141 9.92 4.39 10.42
CA GLY A 141 9.05 5.38 9.79
C GLY A 141 8.27 4.87 8.56
N ILE A 142 8.21 3.55 8.37
CA ILE A 142 7.32 2.89 7.42
C ILE A 142 5.89 3.07 7.91
N ASN A 143 5.00 3.48 7.01
CA ASN A 143 3.61 3.82 7.33
C ASN A 143 2.59 3.01 6.54
N CYS A 144 3.04 2.12 5.66
CA CYS A 144 2.18 1.36 4.78
C CYS A 144 2.79 -0.01 4.47
N ILE A 145 1.95 -0.99 4.16
CA ILE A 145 2.34 -2.29 3.63
C ILE A 145 1.46 -2.65 2.44
N ARG A 146 2.02 -3.36 1.46
CA ARG A 146 1.26 -3.99 0.37
C ARG A 146 1.22 -5.49 0.62
N ILE A 147 0.02 -6.04 0.77
CA ILE A 147 -0.19 -7.49 0.73
C ILE A 147 -0.60 -7.91 -0.68
N TYR A 148 -0.11 -9.06 -1.14
CA TYR A 148 -0.32 -9.53 -2.51
C TYR A 148 -1.61 -10.34 -2.69
N SER A 149 -2.09 -10.97 -1.62
CA SER A 149 -3.34 -11.73 -1.59
C SER A 149 -3.97 -11.67 -0.19
N THR A 150 -5.25 -12.04 -0.08
CA THR A 150 -6.01 -12.05 1.18
C THR A 150 -6.21 -13.45 1.78
N GLY A 151 -5.50 -14.46 1.27
CA GLY A 151 -5.72 -15.86 1.66
C GLY A 151 -7.18 -16.30 1.53
N SER A 152 -7.57 -17.35 2.29
CA SER A 152 -8.94 -17.87 2.30
C SER A 152 -9.83 -17.32 3.43
N ASP A 153 -9.24 -16.79 4.52
CA ASP A 153 -9.97 -16.37 5.72
C ASP A 153 -9.91 -14.84 5.91
N LEU A 154 -10.95 -14.16 5.43
CA LEU A 154 -11.03 -12.70 5.47
C LEU A 154 -11.19 -12.14 6.89
N GLU A 155 -11.66 -12.92 7.87
CA GLU A 155 -11.74 -12.44 9.26
C GLU A 155 -10.34 -12.30 9.87
N LYS A 156 -9.42 -13.22 9.53
CA LYS A 156 -8.01 -13.08 9.92
C LYS A 156 -7.35 -11.90 9.24
N VAL A 157 -7.70 -11.61 7.99
CA VAL A 157 -7.23 -10.40 7.28
C VAL A 157 -7.75 -9.13 7.96
N LYS A 158 -9.02 -9.07 8.37
CA LYS A 158 -9.55 -7.95 9.17
C LYS A 158 -8.73 -7.74 10.43
N GLN A 159 -8.50 -8.82 11.19
CA GLN A 159 -7.70 -8.77 12.41
C GLN A 159 -6.29 -8.24 12.13
N PHE A 160 -5.64 -8.72 11.08
CA PHE A 160 -4.33 -8.25 10.66
C PHE A 160 -4.32 -6.74 10.35
N ILE A 161 -5.24 -6.27 9.50
CA ILE A 161 -5.35 -4.85 9.12
C ILE A 161 -5.59 -3.99 10.37
N GLN A 162 -6.50 -4.43 11.24
CA GLN A 162 -6.81 -3.75 12.50
C GLN A 162 -5.58 -3.67 13.41
N GLU A 163 -4.89 -4.78 13.64
CA GLU A 163 -3.73 -4.83 14.54
C GLU A 163 -2.55 -4.00 14.00
N MET A 164 -2.27 -4.08 12.71
CA MET A 164 -1.23 -3.25 12.06
C MET A 164 -1.52 -1.76 12.22
N TYR A 165 -2.78 -1.37 12.03
CA TYR A 165 -3.19 0.01 12.14
C TYR A 165 -3.21 0.51 13.60
N GLU A 166 -3.91 -0.18 14.49
CA GLU A 166 -4.12 0.29 15.86
C GLU A 166 -2.82 0.28 16.69
N LYS A 167 -1.95 -0.71 16.49
CA LYS A 167 -0.71 -0.84 17.28
C LYS A 167 0.42 0.00 16.69
N PHE A 168 0.49 0.08 15.36
CA PHE A 168 1.67 0.63 14.67
C PHE A 168 1.38 1.87 13.83
N GLY A 169 0.12 2.17 13.54
CA GLY A 169 -0.26 3.26 12.64
C GLY A 169 0.07 2.95 11.18
N ILE A 170 0.19 1.67 10.84
CA ILE A 170 0.57 1.20 9.51
C ILE A 170 -0.70 0.88 8.73
N TYR A 171 -0.81 1.47 7.55
CA TYR A 171 -1.90 1.25 6.62
C TYR A 171 -1.65 0.04 5.71
N THR A 172 -2.71 -0.52 5.15
CA THR A 172 -2.65 -1.68 4.26
C THR A 172 -3.18 -1.33 2.87
N LEU A 173 -2.37 -1.62 1.84
CA LEU A 173 -2.79 -1.76 0.45
C LEU A 173 -3.13 -3.22 0.22
N VAL A 174 -4.38 -3.49 -0.17
CA VAL A 174 -4.85 -4.85 -0.41
C VAL A 174 -4.82 -5.09 -1.92
N SER A 175 -3.95 -6.00 -2.34
CA SER A 175 -3.79 -6.38 -3.74
C SER A 175 -4.51 -7.69 -4.04
N ASP A 176 -4.85 -7.86 -5.32
CA ASP A 176 -5.32 -9.12 -5.87
C ASP A 176 -4.61 -9.45 -7.18
N TRP A 177 -4.14 -10.68 -7.36
CA TRP A 177 -3.42 -11.11 -8.57
C TRP A 177 -4.32 -11.22 -9.81
N LEU A 178 -5.64 -11.11 -9.68
CA LEU A 178 -6.63 -11.31 -10.74
C LEU A 178 -6.46 -12.64 -11.48
N GLY A 179 -5.98 -13.65 -10.75
CA GLY A 179 -5.83 -15.02 -11.24
C GLY A 179 -4.56 -15.29 -12.05
N LEU A 180 -3.57 -14.38 -12.06
CA LEU A 180 -2.31 -14.59 -12.79
C LEU A 180 -1.66 -15.96 -12.48
N TRP A 181 -1.71 -16.38 -11.22
CA TRP A 181 -1.13 -17.64 -10.74
C TRP A 181 -2.17 -18.74 -10.45
N ASP A 182 -3.44 -18.55 -10.85
CA ASP A 182 -4.49 -19.53 -10.59
C ASP A 182 -4.30 -20.80 -11.45
N TYR A 183 -4.82 -21.92 -10.94
CA TYR A 183 -5.01 -23.15 -11.70
C TYR A 183 -6.50 -23.54 -11.72
N PRO A 184 -7.12 -23.78 -12.90
CA PRO A 184 -6.56 -23.60 -14.25
C PRO A 184 -6.16 -22.15 -14.51
N ARG A 185 -5.21 -21.95 -15.45
CA ARG A 185 -4.64 -20.63 -15.77
C ARG A 185 -5.72 -19.63 -16.16
N ALA A 186 -5.54 -18.38 -15.77
CA ALA A 186 -6.41 -17.29 -16.16
C ALA A 186 -6.57 -17.20 -17.68
N ASN A 187 -7.82 -17.07 -18.13
CA ASN A 187 -8.14 -16.65 -19.49
C ASN A 187 -9.07 -15.44 -19.45
N TYR A 188 -8.50 -14.24 -19.57
CA TYR A 188 -9.30 -13.02 -19.52
C TYR A 188 -10.23 -12.85 -20.73
N ALA A 189 -10.05 -13.62 -21.81
CA ALA A 189 -11.00 -13.64 -22.91
C ALA A 189 -12.28 -14.42 -22.59
N ASP A 190 -12.25 -15.28 -21.58
CA ASP A 190 -13.39 -16.06 -21.11
C ASP A 190 -14.29 -15.21 -20.19
N PRO A 191 -15.55 -14.94 -20.58
CA PRO A 191 -16.49 -14.19 -19.73
C PRO A 191 -16.77 -14.87 -18.38
N GLU A 192 -16.79 -16.20 -18.32
CA GLU A 192 -17.06 -16.94 -17.07
C GLU A 192 -15.92 -16.75 -16.08
N PHE A 193 -14.67 -16.86 -16.55
CA PHE A 193 -13.49 -16.57 -15.74
C PHE A 193 -13.51 -15.13 -15.18
N ARG A 194 -13.83 -14.13 -16.02
CA ARG A 194 -13.93 -12.74 -15.59
C ARG A 194 -15.02 -12.54 -14.53
N GLU A 195 -16.18 -13.16 -14.70
CA GLU A 195 -17.29 -13.05 -13.75
C GLU A 195 -16.94 -13.70 -12.40
N LYS A 196 -16.33 -14.90 -12.41
CA LYS A 196 -15.87 -15.57 -11.17
C LYS A 196 -14.82 -14.74 -10.43
N THR A 197 -13.84 -14.20 -11.17
CA THR A 197 -12.78 -13.35 -10.60
C THR A 197 -13.35 -12.07 -10.02
N LYS A 198 -14.28 -11.42 -10.74
CA LYS A 198 -15.01 -10.24 -10.27
C LYS A 198 -15.75 -10.53 -8.97
N GLN A 199 -16.55 -11.59 -8.90
CA GLN A 199 -17.30 -11.94 -7.68
C GLN A 199 -16.37 -12.16 -6.47
N ARG A 200 -15.24 -12.84 -6.68
CA ARG A 200 -14.22 -13.05 -5.63
C ARG A 200 -13.66 -11.73 -5.12
N VAL A 201 -13.26 -10.83 -6.01
CA VAL A 201 -12.72 -9.51 -5.64
C VAL A 201 -13.78 -8.65 -4.95
N LEU A 202 -15.01 -8.63 -5.46
CA LEU A 202 -16.09 -7.86 -4.83
C LEU A 202 -16.41 -8.36 -3.42
N ASN A 203 -16.35 -9.68 -3.17
CA ASN A 203 -16.49 -10.23 -1.82
C ASN A 203 -15.37 -9.74 -0.87
N ILE A 204 -14.12 -9.67 -1.33
CA ILE A 204 -13.01 -9.11 -0.55
C ILE A 204 -13.29 -7.64 -0.22
N VAL A 205 -13.70 -6.84 -1.22
CA VAL A 205 -14.00 -5.42 -1.04
C VAL A 205 -15.14 -5.21 -0.06
N GLU A 206 -16.26 -5.90 -0.24
CA GLU A 206 -17.41 -5.83 0.66
C GLU A 206 -17.04 -6.14 2.10
N THR A 207 -16.13 -7.09 2.29
CA THR A 207 -15.72 -7.58 3.60
C THR A 207 -14.74 -6.63 4.30
N LEU A 208 -13.78 -6.02 3.59
CA LEU A 208 -12.71 -5.23 4.23
C LEU A 208 -12.83 -3.71 4.07
N LYS A 209 -13.75 -3.19 3.24
CA LYS A 209 -13.86 -1.73 2.98
C LYS A 209 -14.00 -0.85 4.22
N ASP A 210 -14.60 -1.38 5.30
CA ASP A 210 -14.86 -0.61 6.52
C ASP A 210 -13.68 -0.68 7.53
N GLN A 211 -12.55 -1.30 7.17
CA GLN A 211 -11.37 -1.34 8.02
C GLN A 211 -10.65 0.02 8.08
N ASP A 212 -10.41 0.53 9.28
CA ASP A 212 -9.73 1.82 9.47
C ASP A 212 -8.29 1.83 8.91
N GLY A 213 -7.61 0.67 8.94
CA GLY A 213 -6.27 0.46 8.39
C GLY A 213 -6.18 0.30 6.88
N LEU A 214 -7.30 0.09 6.16
CA LEU A 214 -7.29 -0.01 4.71
C LEU A 214 -6.99 1.35 4.06
N LEU A 215 -6.09 1.38 3.06
CA LEU A 215 -5.76 2.61 2.34
C LEU A 215 -6.18 2.59 0.86
N MET A 216 -5.96 1.48 0.16
CA MET A 216 -6.15 1.39 -1.29
C MET A 216 -6.34 -0.06 -1.74
N TRP A 217 -7.09 -0.24 -2.82
CA TRP A 217 -7.23 -1.51 -3.54
C TRP A 217 -6.28 -1.53 -4.73
N ILE A 218 -5.51 -2.62 -4.92
CA ILE A 218 -4.63 -2.79 -6.09
C ILE A 218 -5.12 -3.99 -6.91
N LEU A 219 -5.51 -3.74 -8.16
CA LEU A 219 -6.02 -4.74 -9.08
C LEU A 219 -4.92 -5.22 -10.01
N GLY A 220 -4.55 -6.49 -9.87
CA GLY A 220 -3.49 -7.13 -10.64
C GLY A 220 -2.11 -7.02 -9.98
N ASN A 221 -1.20 -7.84 -10.48
CA ASN A 221 0.24 -7.75 -10.28
C ASN A 221 0.91 -8.20 -11.58
N GLU A 222 1.37 -7.25 -12.39
CA GLU A 222 2.11 -7.53 -13.63
C GLU A 222 1.40 -8.44 -14.66
N ASN A 223 0.06 -8.52 -14.60
CA ASN A 223 -0.73 -9.32 -15.53
C ASN A 223 -0.51 -8.93 -17.00
N ASN A 224 -0.05 -7.70 -17.26
CA ASN A 224 0.26 -7.21 -18.60
C ASN A 224 1.41 -7.96 -19.27
N TYR A 225 2.29 -8.64 -18.52
CA TYR A 225 3.29 -9.53 -19.15
C TYR A 225 2.68 -10.73 -19.87
N THR A 226 1.45 -11.13 -19.51
CA THR A 226 0.73 -12.22 -20.19
C THR A 226 0.33 -11.88 -21.61
N PHE A 227 0.26 -10.58 -21.98
CA PHE A 227 -0.18 -10.17 -23.31
C PHE A 227 0.78 -10.64 -24.40
N SER A 228 2.07 -10.74 -24.07
CA SER A 228 3.10 -11.32 -24.93
C SER A 228 2.83 -12.78 -25.34
N GLY A 229 2.00 -13.49 -24.57
CA GLY A 229 1.72 -14.91 -24.72
C GLY A 229 2.84 -15.83 -24.21
N ARG A 230 3.94 -15.29 -23.66
CA ARG A 230 5.07 -16.08 -23.14
C ARG A 230 4.89 -16.52 -21.70
N ILE A 231 4.21 -15.70 -20.90
CA ILE A 231 3.89 -15.95 -19.50
C ILE A 231 2.38 -16.12 -19.40
N GLY A 232 1.90 -17.13 -18.67
CA GLY A 232 0.48 -17.32 -18.40
C GLY A 232 -0.42 -17.26 -19.65
N PHE A 233 -0.05 -17.96 -20.73
CA PHE A 233 -0.72 -17.85 -22.04
C PHE A 233 -2.24 -18.03 -21.97
N TRP A 234 -2.96 -17.13 -22.64
CA TRP A 234 -4.40 -17.18 -22.85
C TRP A 234 -4.79 -16.59 -24.22
N THR A 235 -5.93 -17.03 -24.75
CA THR A 235 -6.40 -16.59 -26.08
C THR A 235 -7.90 -16.82 -26.29
N SER A 236 -8.40 -16.39 -27.44
CA SER A 236 -9.72 -16.65 -27.99
C SER A 236 -9.65 -16.80 -29.51
N PRO A 237 -10.69 -17.37 -30.17
CA PRO A 237 -10.75 -17.39 -31.63
C PRO A 237 -10.62 -16.01 -32.29
N GLU A 238 -11.13 -14.96 -31.64
CA GLU A 238 -11.01 -13.57 -32.12
C GLU A 238 -9.54 -13.10 -32.10
N ILE A 239 -8.81 -13.38 -31.01
CA ILE A 239 -7.39 -13.04 -30.91
C ILE A 239 -6.59 -13.83 -31.94
N GLU A 240 -6.85 -15.13 -32.11
CA GLU A 240 -6.08 -15.95 -33.05
C GLU A 240 -6.33 -15.62 -34.51
N ALA A 241 -7.50 -15.05 -34.84
CA ALA A 241 -7.82 -14.58 -36.18
C ALA A 241 -7.04 -13.32 -36.61
N LEU A 242 -6.42 -12.60 -35.66
CA LEU A 242 -5.60 -11.44 -35.98
C LEU A 242 -4.28 -11.87 -36.64
N PRO A 243 -3.82 -11.19 -37.71
CA PRO A 243 -2.67 -11.62 -38.48
C PRO A 243 -1.35 -11.37 -37.75
N GLU A 244 -1.20 -10.18 -37.14
CA GLU A 244 0.07 -9.73 -36.57
C GLU A 244 0.17 -9.99 -35.07
N ALA A 245 1.37 -10.33 -34.60
CA ALA A 245 1.62 -10.56 -33.18
C ALA A 245 1.35 -9.31 -32.32
N CYS A 246 1.61 -8.11 -32.85
CA CYS A 246 1.32 -6.84 -32.18
C CYS A 246 -0.19 -6.65 -31.96
N ASP A 247 -1.00 -6.94 -32.98
CA ASP A 247 -2.46 -6.84 -32.89
C ASP A 247 -3.02 -7.81 -31.84
N LYS A 248 -2.47 -9.04 -31.78
CA LYS A 248 -2.82 -10.01 -30.73
C LYS A 248 -2.50 -9.50 -29.33
N GLN A 249 -1.34 -8.89 -29.14
CA GLN A 249 -0.93 -8.31 -27.85
C GLN A 249 -1.84 -7.14 -27.45
N ASN A 250 -2.10 -6.21 -28.38
CA ASN A 250 -3.00 -5.09 -28.14
C ASN A 250 -4.42 -5.55 -27.83
N LYS A 251 -4.92 -6.59 -28.52
CA LYS A 251 -6.25 -7.14 -28.23
C LYS A 251 -6.32 -7.79 -26.85
N ARG A 252 -5.25 -8.49 -26.42
CA ARG A 252 -5.16 -9.01 -25.04
C ARG A 252 -5.15 -7.87 -24.02
N ALA A 253 -4.39 -6.81 -24.28
CA ALA A 253 -4.34 -5.63 -23.43
C ALA A 253 -5.70 -4.93 -23.31
N GLU A 254 -6.40 -4.71 -24.44
CA GLU A 254 -7.75 -4.17 -24.49
C GLU A 254 -8.72 -4.97 -23.60
N ILE A 255 -8.75 -6.29 -23.77
CA ILE A 255 -9.64 -7.19 -23.02
C ILE A 255 -9.37 -7.10 -21.52
N TYR A 256 -8.10 -7.19 -21.12
CA TYR A 256 -7.72 -7.16 -19.70
C TYR A 256 -8.00 -5.79 -19.06
N TYR A 257 -7.59 -4.69 -19.70
CA TYR A 257 -7.81 -3.36 -19.13
C TYR A 257 -9.28 -2.96 -19.09
N THR A 258 -10.09 -3.40 -20.06
CA THR A 258 -11.56 -3.25 -20.00
C THR A 258 -12.11 -4.00 -18.79
N PHE A 259 -11.67 -5.24 -18.55
CA PHE A 259 -12.07 -6.02 -17.38
C PHE A 259 -11.69 -5.33 -16.05
N VAL A 260 -10.46 -4.83 -15.94
CA VAL A 260 -9.99 -4.09 -14.76
C VAL A 260 -10.81 -2.82 -14.55
N ASN A 261 -11.14 -2.11 -15.63
CA ASN A 261 -11.98 -0.90 -15.56
C ASN A 261 -13.38 -1.19 -15.05
N ASP A 262 -14.03 -2.24 -15.57
CA ASP A 262 -15.36 -2.64 -15.14
C ASP A 262 -15.36 -3.08 -13.67
N LEU A 263 -14.30 -3.77 -13.23
CA LEU A 263 -14.11 -4.12 -11.83
C LEU A 263 -13.93 -2.86 -10.95
N ALA A 264 -13.13 -1.89 -11.38
CA ALA A 264 -12.96 -0.62 -10.66
C ALA A 264 -14.28 0.14 -10.51
N LYS A 265 -15.12 0.17 -11.54
CA LYS A 265 -16.47 0.76 -11.46
C LYS A 265 -17.34 0.08 -10.41
N GLU A 266 -17.36 -1.26 -10.37
CA GLU A 266 -18.17 -1.98 -9.39
C GLU A 266 -17.64 -1.81 -7.96
N ILE A 267 -16.31 -1.84 -7.77
CA ILE A 267 -15.68 -1.57 -6.47
C ILE A 267 -16.10 -0.19 -5.97
N LYS A 268 -16.05 0.85 -6.81
CA LYS A 268 -16.43 2.21 -6.43
C LYS A 268 -17.89 2.38 -6.04
N LYS A 269 -18.80 1.51 -6.51
CA LYS A 269 -20.20 1.48 -6.05
C LYS A 269 -20.31 0.94 -4.63
N ILE A 270 -19.46 -0.04 -4.28
CA ILE A 270 -19.45 -0.72 -2.97
C ILE A 270 -18.65 0.08 -1.93
N ASP A 271 -17.52 0.62 -2.35
CA ASP A 271 -16.55 1.39 -1.58
C ASP A 271 -16.19 2.69 -2.33
N PRO A 272 -16.94 3.78 -2.09
CA PRO A 272 -16.65 5.09 -2.68
C PRO A 272 -15.55 5.86 -1.93
N VAL A 273 -14.88 5.24 -0.95
CA VAL A 273 -13.92 5.91 -0.06
C VAL A 273 -12.48 5.61 -0.45
N HIS A 274 -12.14 4.36 -0.75
CA HIS A 274 -10.77 3.97 -1.05
C HIS A 274 -10.49 4.01 -2.56
N PRO A 275 -9.34 4.55 -2.99
CA PRO A 275 -8.96 4.52 -4.40
C PRO A 275 -8.73 3.10 -4.91
N VAL A 276 -8.94 2.92 -6.22
CA VAL A 276 -8.65 1.68 -6.95
C VAL A 276 -7.47 1.91 -7.88
N ALA A 277 -6.40 1.15 -7.68
CA ALA A 277 -5.18 1.22 -8.47
C ALA A 277 -5.07 0.06 -9.46
N LEU A 278 -4.43 0.33 -10.60
CA LEU A 278 -4.02 -0.69 -11.58
C LEU A 278 -2.61 -1.17 -11.23
N GLY A 279 -2.47 -2.46 -10.90
CA GLY A 279 -1.19 -3.14 -10.77
C GLY A 279 -0.61 -3.48 -12.15
N ASN A 280 0.48 -2.82 -12.54
CA ASN A 280 1.09 -2.97 -13.87
C ASN A 280 2.61 -3.19 -13.79
N GLY A 281 3.14 -4.14 -14.56
CA GLY A 281 4.58 -4.37 -14.69
C GLY A 281 5.18 -3.47 -15.76
N GLU A 282 6.17 -2.66 -15.40
CA GLU A 282 6.80 -1.68 -16.29
C GLU A 282 5.79 -0.69 -16.93
N ALA A 283 6.29 0.20 -17.80
CA ALA A 283 5.45 1.16 -18.53
C ALA A 283 4.77 0.58 -19.78
N ASN A 284 4.85 -0.75 -19.99
CA ASN A 284 4.36 -1.39 -21.20
C ASN A 284 2.83 -1.41 -21.24
N PHE A 285 2.27 -1.16 -22.44
CA PHE A 285 0.83 -1.14 -22.73
C PHE A 285 0.03 -0.06 -21.99
N LEU A 286 0.69 0.95 -21.40
CA LEU A 286 -0.01 2.05 -20.74
C LEU A 286 -0.80 2.92 -21.74
N GLU A 287 -0.40 2.96 -23.00
CA GLU A 287 -1.16 3.62 -24.08
C GLU A 287 -2.51 2.94 -24.33
N VAL A 288 -2.59 1.62 -24.11
CA VAL A 288 -3.85 0.87 -24.19
C VAL A 288 -4.61 1.03 -22.89
N ALA A 289 -3.94 0.94 -21.74
CA ALA A 289 -4.56 1.16 -20.43
C ALA A 289 -5.25 2.53 -20.34
N SER A 290 -4.63 3.58 -20.90
CA SER A 290 -5.22 4.93 -20.89
C SER A 290 -6.53 5.05 -21.66
N GLN A 291 -6.74 4.19 -22.65
CA GLN A 291 -7.98 4.15 -23.43
C GLN A 291 -9.07 3.36 -22.72
N TYR A 292 -8.71 2.24 -22.08
CA TYR A 292 -9.68 1.24 -21.59
C TYR A 292 -9.86 1.19 -20.07
N ALA A 293 -8.92 1.75 -19.28
CA ALA A 293 -8.92 1.74 -17.80
C ALA A 293 -9.09 3.15 -17.19
N GLN A 294 -10.05 3.92 -17.69
CA GLN A 294 -10.27 5.32 -17.33
C GLN A 294 -10.72 5.52 -15.87
N ASP A 295 -11.46 4.55 -15.30
CA ASP A 295 -11.98 4.57 -13.93
C ASP A 295 -10.94 4.16 -12.88
N ILE A 296 -9.68 3.92 -13.26
CA ILE A 296 -8.59 3.72 -12.31
C ILE A 296 -8.15 5.07 -11.71
N ASP A 297 -7.91 5.08 -10.40
CA ASP A 297 -7.50 6.29 -9.66
C ASP A 297 -5.98 6.48 -9.62
N VAL A 298 -5.22 5.37 -9.57
CA VAL A 298 -3.76 5.34 -9.37
C VAL A 298 -3.12 4.27 -10.25
N LEU A 299 -1.95 4.56 -10.81
CA LEU A 299 -1.08 3.54 -11.39
C LEU A 299 -0.16 2.98 -10.30
N ALA A 300 -0.35 1.72 -9.93
CA ALA A 300 0.53 0.96 -9.06
C ALA A 300 1.51 0.16 -9.94
N ILE A 301 2.69 0.74 -10.18
CA ILE A 301 3.68 0.19 -11.12
C ILE A 301 4.76 -0.62 -10.39
N ILE A 302 5.03 -1.81 -10.91
CA ILE A 302 6.13 -2.70 -10.51
C ILE A 302 7.31 -2.45 -11.47
N ILE A 303 8.49 -2.13 -10.94
CA ILE A 303 9.61 -1.68 -11.77
C ILE A 303 10.99 -1.85 -11.13
N TYR A 304 11.97 -2.31 -11.92
CA TYR A 304 13.35 -2.60 -11.47
C TYR A 304 14.42 -1.87 -12.31
N ARG A 305 14.29 -0.55 -12.50
CA ARG A 305 15.20 0.25 -13.37
C ARG A 305 16.60 0.54 -12.80
N GLY A 306 17.06 -0.20 -11.81
CA GLY A 306 18.34 0.02 -11.14
C GLY A 306 18.32 1.25 -10.23
N LYS A 307 19.45 1.97 -10.15
CA LYS A 307 19.67 3.03 -9.14
C LYS A 307 18.75 4.25 -9.29
N HIS A 308 18.32 4.57 -10.50
CA HIS A 308 17.48 5.73 -10.80
C HIS A 308 16.37 5.39 -11.79
N PHE A 309 15.22 6.06 -11.68
CA PHE A 309 14.05 5.82 -12.55
C PHE A 309 14.06 6.65 -13.84
N GLY A 310 14.99 7.61 -13.96
CA GLY A 310 15.14 8.45 -15.14
C GLY A 310 13.88 9.27 -15.43
N ASN A 311 13.35 9.16 -16.65
CA ASN A 311 12.17 9.91 -17.09
C ASN A 311 10.83 9.20 -16.83
N LEU A 312 10.80 8.14 -16.00
CA LEU A 312 9.61 7.32 -15.73
C LEU A 312 8.35 8.16 -15.44
N PHE A 313 8.43 9.03 -14.44
CA PHE A 313 7.31 9.85 -13.97
C PHE A 313 6.75 10.77 -15.07
N ASN A 314 7.65 11.39 -15.85
CA ASN A 314 7.28 12.26 -16.98
C ASN A 314 6.65 11.48 -18.13
N ASN A 315 7.12 10.26 -18.40
CA ASN A 315 6.53 9.41 -19.44
C ASN A 315 5.13 8.97 -19.05
N ILE A 316 4.92 8.53 -17.80
CA ILE A 316 3.60 8.13 -17.31
C ILE A 316 2.61 9.30 -17.39
N GLN A 317 3.02 10.51 -17.02
CA GLN A 317 2.18 11.71 -17.12
C GLN A 317 1.70 11.96 -18.56
N ARG A 318 2.50 11.64 -19.57
CA ARG A 318 2.15 11.82 -20.99
C ARG A 318 1.31 10.68 -21.55
N THR A 319 1.47 9.47 -21.02
CA THR A 319 0.84 8.26 -21.57
C THR A 319 -0.48 7.90 -20.89
N PHE A 320 -0.51 7.88 -19.54
CA PHE A 320 -1.67 7.44 -18.76
C PHE A 320 -2.23 8.54 -17.85
N ASP A 321 -1.41 9.52 -17.47
CA ASP A 321 -1.79 10.70 -16.67
C ASP A 321 -2.55 10.35 -15.37
N LYS A 322 -1.97 9.43 -14.59
CA LYS A 322 -2.46 9.04 -13.26
C LYS A 322 -1.37 9.29 -12.21
N PRO A 323 -1.75 9.51 -10.93
CA PRO A 323 -0.82 9.41 -9.82
C PRO A 323 -0.10 8.06 -9.82
N VAL A 324 1.18 8.07 -9.46
CA VAL A 324 2.08 6.92 -9.54
C VAL A 324 2.46 6.47 -8.14
N LEU A 325 2.10 5.24 -7.81
CA LEU A 325 2.68 4.47 -6.71
C LEU A 325 3.68 3.49 -7.32
N LEU A 326 4.95 3.54 -6.93
CA LEU A 326 5.85 2.43 -7.23
C LEU A 326 5.48 1.28 -6.28
N SER A 327 4.58 0.39 -6.69
CA SER A 327 4.04 -0.66 -5.83
C SER A 327 5.02 -1.80 -5.59
N GLU A 328 6.13 -1.80 -6.32
CA GLU A 328 7.27 -2.69 -6.15
C GLU A 328 8.49 -2.12 -6.90
N PHE A 329 9.60 -2.01 -6.19
CA PHE A 329 10.92 -1.63 -6.68
C PHE A 329 11.95 -2.07 -5.64
N GLY A 330 13.24 -2.17 -6.01
CA GLY A 330 14.26 -2.48 -5.01
C GLY A 330 15.62 -2.81 -5.60
N CYS A 331 16.45 -3.40 -4.75
CA CYS A 331 17.75 -3.96 -5.06
C CYS A 331 17.99 -5.10 -4.08
N ASP A 332 18.41 -6.26 -4.57
CA ASP A 332 18.86 -7.30 -3.67
C ASP A 332 20.21 -6.95 -3.04
N SER A 333 20.56 -7.71 -2.01
CA SER A 333 21.74 -7.51 -1.19
C SER A 333 22.84 -8.52 -1.48
N TYR A 334 22.82 -9.21 -2.62
CA TYR A 334 23.82 -10.22 -2.96
C TYR A 334 24.58 -9.82 -4.23
N ASP A 335 25.89 -9.61 -4.13
CA ASP A 335 26.72 -9.37 -5.30
C ASP A 335 27.01 -10.72 -5.98
N ALA A 336 26.28 -11.03 -7.06
CA ALA A 336 26.39 -12.31 -7.77
C ALA A 336 27.78 -12.51 -8.42
N TYR A 337 28.51 -11.44 -8.69
CA TYR A 337 29.85 -11.48 -9.28
C TYR A 337 30.92 -11.80 -8.22
N LYS A 338 30.88 -11.10 -7.07
CA LYS A 338 31.79 -11.34 -5.95
C LYS A 338 31.40 -12.55 -5.09
N LYS A 339 30.14 -13.01 -5.21
CA LYS A 339 29.55 -14.12 -4.44
C LYS A 339 29.54 -13.85 -2.95
N GLN A 340 29.02 -12.70 -2.55
CA GLN A 340 28.90 -12.31 -1.15
C GLN A 340 27.77 -11.30 -0.97
N GLU A 341 27.23 -11.22 0.24
CA GLU A 341 26.31 -10.16 0.62
C GLU A 341 26.98 -8.77 0.53
N ASP A 342 26.27 -7.80 -0.04
CA ASP A 342 26.65 -6.40 -0.17
C ASP A 342 25.46 -5.48 0.24
N GLN A 343 25.18 -5.43 1.54
CA GLN A 343 24.16 -4.53 2.10
C GLN A 343 24.43 -3.05 1.81
N LYS A 344 25.68 -2.68 1.51
CA LYS A 344 26.04 -1.30 1.18
C LYS A 344 25.47 -0.94 -0.19
N VAL A 345 25.65 -1.79 -1.20
CA VAL A 345 25.08 -1.57 -2.54
C VAL A 345 23.55 -1.54 -2.49
N GLN A 346 22.91 -2.49 -1.78
CA GLN A 346 21.47 -2.48 -1.57
C GLN A 346 21.01 -1.12 -1.02
N SER A 347 21.67 -0.63 0.02
CA SER A 347 21.33 0.66 0.63
C SER A 347 21.53 1.84 -0.31
N GLU A 348 22.67 1.89 -1.02
CA GLU A 348 22.95 2.96 -1.97
C GLU A 348 21.91 3.03 -3.09
N PHE A 349 21.46 1.89 -3.62
CA PHE A 349 20.43 1.84 -4.66
C PHE A 349 19.08 2.29 -4.14
N ILE A 350 18.63 1.71 -3.01
CA ILE A 350 17.31 1.99 -2.46
C ILE A 350 17.19 3.45 -2.00
N ILE A 351 18.23 4.03 -1.41
CA ILE A 351 18.22 5.45 -1.03
C ILE A 351 18.16 6.35 -2.27
N SER A 352 18.89 6.03 -3.34
CA SER A 352 18.78 6.77 -4.62
C SER A 352 17.40 6.65 -5.25
N GLN A 353 16.80 5.46 -5.25
CA GLN A 353 15.43 5.24 -5.71
C GLN A 353 14.42 6.08 -4.89
N TRP A 354 14.56 6.12 -3.56
CA TRP A 354 13.70 6.95 -2.71
C TRP A 354 13.90 8.45 -2.93
N LYS A 355 15.10 8.91 -3.26
CA LYS A 355 15.34 10.30 -3.68
C LYS A 355 14.59 10.65 -4.95
N ASP A 356 14.62 9.77 -5.96
CA ASP A 356 13.86 9.95 -7.21
C ASP A 356 12.35 9.96 -6.94
N ILE A 357 11.84 9.02 -6.13
CA ILE A 357 10.41 8.96 -5.72
C ILE A 357 10.02 10.27 -5.02
N TYR A 358 10.79 10.70 -4.02
CA TYR A 358 10.50 11.92 -3.27
C TYR A 358 10.55 13.16 -4.16
N GLY A 359 11.56 13.29 -5.02
CA GLY A 359 11.69 14.37 -6.00
C GLY A 359 10.53 14.41 -7.01
N ALA A 360 9.89 13.27 -7.28
CA ALA A 360 8.70 13.17 -8.12
C ALA A 360 7.37 13.41 -7.39
N THR A 361 7.38 13.78 -6.11
CA THR A 361 6.16 14.11 -5.35
C THR A 361 5.90 15.62 -5.32
N THR A 362 4.65 16.03 -5.09
CA THR A 362 4.36 17.45 -4.78
C THR A 362 4.86 17.87 -3.39
N ILE A 363 5.10 16.92 -2.49
CA ILE A 363 5.59 17.14 -1.12
C ILE A 363 7.03 17.68 -1.12
N SER A 364 7.84 17.36 -2.14
CA SER A 364 9.18 17.92 -2.31
C SER A 364 9.19 19.34 -2.90
N GLY A 365 8.02 19.90 -3.24
CA GLY A 365 7.88 21.18 -3.91
C GLY A 365 7.83 21.09 -5.43
N ASN A 366 7.97 19.90 -6.02
CA ASN A 366 7.79 19.70 -7.46
C ASN A 366 6.29 19.78 -7.82
N CYS A 367 5.84 20.92 -8.35
CA CYS A 367 4.42 21.09 -8.67
C CYS A 367 3.93 20.14 -9.77
N GLN A 368 4.80 19.61 -10.64
CA GLN A 368 4.45 18.62 -11.65
C GLN A 368 4.57 17.17 -11.14
N GLY A 369 4.99 16.98 -9.89
CA GLY A 369 5.18 15.67 -9.30
C GLY A 369 3.90 14.84 -9.32
N ASN A 370 3.98 13.62 -9.84
CA ASN A 370 2.86 12.67 -9.89
C ASN A 370 3.09 11.43 -9.00
N SER A 371 4.24 11.30 -8.32
CA SER A 371 4.45 10.22 -7.37
C SER A 371 3.72 10.46 -6.05
N ILE A 372 3.08 9.40 -5.54
CA ILE A 372 2.45 9.38 -4.22
C ILE A 372 3.26 8.57 -3.19
N GLY A 373 4.43 8.07 -3.58
CA GLY A 373 5.31 7.23 -2.77
C GLY A 373 5.58 5.87 -3.42
N GLY A 374 5.94 4.89 -2.59
CA GLY A 374 6.27 3.55 -3.07
C GLY A 374 6.20 2.47 -2.00
N CYS A 375 6.23 1.22 -2.45
CA CYS A 375 6.37 0.01 -1.65
C CYS A 375 7.64 -0.72 -2.09
N LEU A 376 8.65 -0.72 -1.23
CA LEU A 376 9.92 -1.40 -1.48
C LEU A 376 9.72 -2.92 -1.44
N PHE A 377 10.33 -3.64 -2.38
CA PHE A 377 10.41 -5.09 -2.39
C PHE A 377 11.76 -5.53 -1.83
N GLU A 378 11.79 -6.15 -0.64
CA GLU A 378 10.63 -6.42 0.23
C GLU A 378 10.97 -6.36 1.72
N TRP A 379 9.99 -6.63 2.59
CA TRP A 379 10.20 -6.55 4.03
C TRP A 379 11.30 -7.50 4.51
N SER A 380 11.18 -8.80 4.24
CA SER A 380 12.10 -9.84 4.70
C SER A 380 12.66 -10.65 3.55
N ASP A 381 13.85 -11.20 3.72
CA ASP A 381 14.39 -12.20 2.79
C ASP A 381 13.44 -13.39 2.69
N GLU A 382 13.22 -13.88 1.46
CA GLU A 382 12.29 -14.96 1.17
C GLU A 382 13.04 -16.15 0.55
N TRP A 383 13.45 -17.09 1.41
CA TRP A 383 14.39 -18.21 1.12
C TRP A 383 13.84 -19.29 0.18
N TRP A 384 12.65 -19.09 -0.36
CA TRP A 384 11.96 -20.03 -1.23
C TRP A 384 11.94 -19.59 -2.69
N LYS A 385 12.31 -18.34 -2.97
CA LYS A 385 12.16 -17.71 -4.30
C LYS A 385 13.16 -18.20 -5.34
N HIS A 386 14.34 -18.69 -4.95
CA HIS A 386 15.25 -19.24 -5.96
C HIS A 386 14.63 -20.43 -6.69
N ASN A 387 13.95 -21.30 -5.93
CA ASN A 387 13.38 -22.54 -6.44
C ASN A 387 12.04 -22.87 -5.78
N GLU A 388 11.00 -22.15 -6.22
CA GLU A 388 9.64 -22.31 -5.70
C GLU A 388 9.11 -23.76 -5.84
N GLY A 389 9.62 -24.52 -6.81
CA GLY A 389 9.19 -25.89 -7.10
C GLY A 389 9.84 -26.96 -6.21
N TYR A 390 10.89 -26.63 -5.46
CA TYR A 390 11.67 -27.61 -4.70
C TYR A 390 11.78 -27.23 -3.22
N ARG A 391 10.84 -27.76 -2.41
CA ARG A 391 10.67 -27.40 -1.00
C ARG A 391 11.88 -27.69 -0.10
N ASP A 392 12.73 -28.66 -0.48
CA ASP A 392 13.93 -28.98 0.30
C ASP A 392 14.93 -27.81 0.32
N GLU A 393 14.89 -26.94 -0.69
CA GLU A 393 15.74 -25.74 -0.77
C GLU A 393 15.17 -24.54 -0.01
N TRP A 394 13.92 -24.56 0.47
CA TRP A 394 13.31 -23.43 1.18
C TRP A 394 13.94 -23.12 2.55
N SER A 395 14.79 -24.04 3.05
CA SER A 395 15.58 -23.85 4.27
C SER A 395 17.04 -23.45 3.99
N VAL A 396 17.37 -23.20 2.72
CA VAL A 396 18.70 -22.79 2.26
C VAL A 396 18.58 -21.39 1.68
N HIS A 397 19.40 -20.46 2.15
CA HIS A 397 19.48 -19.12 1.54
C HIS A 397 20.36 -19.21 0.29
N ASN A 398 19.74 -19.49 -0.85
CA ASN A 398 20.40 -19.73 -2.13
C ASN A 398 21.05 -18.47 -2.67
N THR A 399 22.19 -18.63 -3.33
CA THR A 399 23.03 -17.53 -3.83
C THR A 399 22.91 -17.32 -5.34
N GLU A 400 22.00 -18.06 -5.95
CA GLU A 400 21.81 -18.14 -7.38
C GLU A 400 20.72 -17.15 -7.83
N ALA A 401 21.06 -16.34 -8.83
CA ALA A 401 20.12 -15.41 -9.44
C ALA A 401 19.16 -16.15 -10.39
N GLY A 402 17.87 -15.80 -10.31
CA GLY A 402 16.83 -16.35 -11.18
C GLY A 402 16.77 -15.68 -12.55
N TRP A 403 17.22 -14.43 -12.64
CA TRP A 403 17.19 -13.64 -13.87
C TRP A 403 18.29 -12.58 -13.92
N SER A 404 18.36 -11.86 -15.04
CA SER A 404 19.42 -10.89 -15.36
C SER A 404 18.82 -9.50 -15.54
N HIS A 405 19.46 -8.48 -14.97
CA HIS A 405 19.12 -7.10 -15.26
C HIS A 405 20.34 -6.15 -15.27
N GLY A 406 20.68 -5.65 -16.47
CA GLY A 406 21.85 -4.78 -16.66
C GLY A 406 21.79 -3.39 -16.02
N ALA A 407 20.65 -2.97 -15.47
CA ALA A 407 20.55 -1.74 -14.69
C ALA A 407 21.23 -1.85 -13.31
N TYR A 408 21.43 -3.09 -12.83
CA TYR A 408 22.19 -3.43 -11.63
C TYR A 408 23.64 -3.72 -12.05
N PHE A 409 24.33 -2.66 -12.45
CA PHE A 409 25.62 -2.75 -13.13
C PHE A 409 26.78 -3.22 -12.25
N PHE A 410 26.61 -3.25 -10.92
CA PHE A 410 27.69 -3.56 -9.98
C PHE A 410 28.14 -5.02 -10.09
N ASP A 411 27.23 -5.93 -10.45
CA ASP A 411 27.47 -7.37 -10.50
C ASP A 411 26.96 -8.07 -11.77
N ILE A 412 26.46 -7.33 -12.77
CA ILE A 412 26.01 -7.87 -14.07
C ILE A 412 27.06 -8.76 -14.78
N ARG A 413 28.33 -8.67 -14.39
CA ARG A 413 29.44 -9.53 -14.86
C ARG A 413 29.42 -10.94 -14.24
N ALA A 414 28.44 -11.25 -13.41
CA ALA A 414 28.18 -12.59 -12.91
C ALA A 414 28.04 -13.61 -14.05
N LYS A 415 28.17 -14.90 -13.72
CA LYS A 415 28.10 -15.98 -14.72
C LYS A 415 26.76 -15.90 -15.46
N ASN A 416 26.81 -15.97 -16.79
CA ASN A 416 25.64 -15.84 -17.68
C ASN A 416 24.86 -14.51 -17.55
N ASN A 417 25.46 -13.49 -16.94
CA ASN A 417 24.84 -12.22 -16.57
C ASN A 417 23.66 -12.35 -15.58
N LEU A 418 23.52 -13.46 -14.87
CA LEU A 418 22.45 -13.66 -13.88
C LEU A 418 22.84 -12.96 -12.57
N ASN A 419 22.13 -11.91 -12.20
CA ASN A 419 22.48 -11.01 -11.11
C ASN A 419 21.29 -10.50 -10.29
N MET A 420 20.11 -11.09 -10.47
CA MET A 420 18.92 -10.78 -9.68
C MET A 420 18.63 -11.94 -8.72
N ASN A 421 19.07 -11.78 -7.48
CA ASN A 421 18.99 -12.79 -6.43
C ASN A 421 17.70 -12.61 -5.59
N GLU A 422 16.61 -13.26 -6.02
CA GLU A 422 15.28 -13.00 -5.46
C GLU A 422 15.16 -13.22 -3.94
N GLU A 423 15.91 -14.17 -3.37
CA GLU A 423 15.88 -14.43 -1.93
C GLU A 423 16.55 -13.33 -1.07
N TRP A 424 17.22 -12.35 -1.70
CA TRP A 424 18.06 -11.36 -1.03
C TRP A 424 17.51 -9.92 -1.12
N PHE A 425 16.27 -9.75 -1.61
CA PHE A 425 15.59 -8.45 -1.72
C PHE A 425 15.12 -7.87 -0.38
N GLY A 426 15.01 -8.69 0.66
CA GLY A 426 14.56 -8.26 1.96
C GLY A 426 15.43 -7.15 2.55
N ILE A 427 14.81 -6.16 3.20
CA ILE A 427 15.54 -5.21 4.06
C ILE A 427 15.80 -5.76 5.47
N ILE A 428 15.16 -6.88 5.80
CA ILE A 428 15.36 -7.66 7.01
C ILE A 428 15.81 -9.07 6.63
N SER A 429 16.94 -9.54 7.15
CA SER A 429 17.28 -10.97 7.08
C SER A 429 16.59 -11.75 8.19
N LEU A 430 16.42 -13.05 7.95
CA LEU A 430 15.86 -13.99 8.91
C LEU A 430 17.00 -14.77 9.59
N GLY A 431 17.00 -14.78 10.92
CA GLY A 431 17.85 -15.64 11.74
C GLY A 431 17.08 -16.82 12.33
N ASP A 432 17.69 -17.47 13.32
CA ASP A 432 17.08 -18.61 14.02
C ASP A 432 15.69 -18.29 14.58
N GLU A 433 14.83 -19.31 14.61
CA GLU A 433 13.50 -19.21 15.22
C GLU A 433 13.61 -18.99 16.74
N GLN A 434 12.85 -18.02 17.23
CA GLN A 434 12.68 -17.72 18.65
C GLN A 434 11.20 -17.49 18.94
N ASP A 435 10.63 -18.24 19.88
CA ASP A 435 9.21 -18.14 20.25
C ASP A 435 8.25 -18.28 19.05
N GLY A 436 8.54 -19.20 18.14
CA GLY A 436 7.69 -19.53 16.99
C GLY A 436 7.80 -18.56 15.81
N VAL A 437 8.74 -17.62 15.83
CA VAL A 437 9.04 -16.73 14.69
C VAL A 437 10.54 -16.55 14.49
N ASN A 438 11.00 -16.48 13.23
CA ASN A 438 12.40 -16.16 12.94
C ASN A 438 12.81 -14.79 13.52
N LYS A 439 14.04 -14.71 14.04
CA LYS A 439 14.63 -13.45 14.49
C LYS A 439 14.79 -12.52 13.29
N ARG A 440 14.34 -11.27 13.43
CA ARG A 440 14.52 -10.21 12.43
C ARG A 440 15.89 -9.58 12.60
N LEU A 441 16.68 -9.56 11.55
CA LEU A 441 18.02 -8.97 11.50
C LEU A 441 18.00 -7.82 10.48
N PRO A 442 17.74 -6.56 10.92
CA PRO A 442 17.68 -5.44 10.00
C PRO A 442 19.01 -5.20 9.29
N LYS A 443 18.98 -5.10 7.96
CA LYS A 443 20.14 -4.78 7.13
C LYS A 443 20.49 -3.30 7.19
N LYS A 444 21.64 -2.92 6.66
CA LYS A 444 22.07 -1.51 6.56
C LYS A 444 20.97 -0.58 6.05
N VAL A 445 20.27 -0.98 4.98
CA VAL A 445 19.23 -0.17 4.34
C VAL A 445 18.04 0.16 5.26
N TYR A 446 17.71 -0.71 6.21
CA TYR A 446 16.66 -0.42 7.20
C TYR A 446 16.99 0.83 8.03
N TYR A 447 18.25 0.98 8.46
CA TYR A 447 18.69 2.13 9.25
C TYR A 447 18.77 3.38 8.39
N ASP A 448 19.36 3.28 7.19
CA ASP A 448 19.46 4.41 6.26
C ASP A 448 18.07 4.93 5.84
N LEU A 449 17.09 4.05 5.64
CA LEU A 449 15.69 4.44 5.40
C LEU A 449 15.08 5.16 6.60
N GLY A 450 15.35 4.69 7.81
CA GLY A 450 14.93 5.35 9.05
C GLY A 450 15.43 6.80 9.12
N GLU A 451 16.68 7.05 8.77
CA GLU A 451 17.24 8.40 8.70
C GLU A 451 16.61 9.22 7.56
N PHE A 452 16.52 8.64 6.36
CA PHE A 452 15.97 9.31 5.18
C PHE A 452 14.51 9.73 5.40
N PHE A 453 13.67 8.88 5.98
CA PHE A 453 12.26 9.18 6.19
C PHE A 453 11.98 10.24 7.26
N VAL A 454 12.94 10.52 8.15
CA VAL A 454 12.86 11.64 9.10
C VAL A 454 13.21 12.96 8.42
N ARG A 455 14.17 12.96 7.50
CA ARG A 455 14.59 14.15 6.72
C ARG A 455 14.78 13.81 5.24
N PRO A 456 13.68 13.65 4.48
CA PRO A 456 13.76 13.41 3.05
C PRO A 456 14.42 14.60 2.37
N HIS A 457 15.28 14.33 1.41
CA HIS A 457 15.99 15.33 0.63
C HIS A 457 16.16 14.83 -0.80
N THR A 458 16.22 15.77 -1.73
CA THR A 458 16.82 15.57 -3.05
C THR A 458 18.31 15.94 -2.92
N ASP A 459 19.19 15.36 -3.74
CA ASP A 459 20.63 15.63 -3.69
C ASP A 459 21.01 17.11 -3.78
#